data_AF-A0A3D5FK41-F1
#
_entry.id   AF-A0A3D5FK41-F1
#
_cell.length_a   1.000
_cell.length_b   1.000
_cell.length_c   1.000
_cell.angle_alpha   90.00
_cell.angle_beta   90.00
_cell.angle_gamma   90.00
#
_symmetry.space_group_name_H-M   'P 1'
#
loop_
_entity.id
_entity.type
_entity.pdbx_description
1 polymer ?
#
loop_
_entity_poly.entity_id
_entity_poly.type
_entity_poly.pdbx_seq_one_letter_code
_entity_poly.pdbx_strand_id
1 'polypeptide(L)'
;EPCPGRISIAPIAQSGYSHRTHLYILGLAESHFPSPVSPDPAVDDEDRARWSMPQRRERSQGDTAHLIRLLGVAHHVTLSAHRLVLADGREPFPTPLFSQVARQTQIRPLWQRPMAQRGLGCDDLE
;
A
#
# COMPACT_ATOMS: atom_id res chain seq x y z
N GLU A 1 0.91 16.84 -10.46
CA GLU A 1 0.32 17.50 -9.27
C GLU A 1 -1.17 17.16 -9.16
N PRO A 2 -1.75 17.16 -7.95
CA PRO A 2 -3.19 16.97 -7.78
C PRO A 2 -3.95 18.15 -8.40
N CYS A 3 -4.87 17.86 -9.33
CA CYS A 3 -5.74 18.87 -9.96
C CYS A 3 -7.20 18.63 -9.55
N PRO A 4 -8.02 19.68 -9.40
CA PRO A 4 -9.46 19.54 -9.18
C PRO A 4 -10.12 18.66 -10.23
N GLY A 5 -11.12 17.86 -9.82
CA GLY A 5 -11.85 16.96 -10.72
C GLY A 5 -11.09 15.70 -11.17
N ARG A 6 -9.88 15.46 -10.65
CA ARG A 6 -9.08 14.26 -10.98
C ARG A 6 -8.82 13.40 -9.75
N ILE A 7 -8.62 12.11 -10.00
CA ILE A 7 -8.11 11.17 -8.99
C ILE A 7 -6.61 11.40 -8.84
N SER A 8 -6.16 11.56 -7.59
CA SER A 8 -4.73 11.66 -7.27
C SER A 8 -4.23 10.28 -6.83
N ILE A 9 -3.21 9.78 -7.54
CA ILE A 9 -2.55 8.50 -7.23
C ILE A 9 -1.10 8.82 -6.90
N ALA A 10 -0.63 8.35 -5.75
CA ALA A 10 0.74 8.54 -5.28
C ALA A 10 1.17 7.39 -4.37
N PRO A 11 2.48 7.09 -4.27
CA PRO A 11 3.00 6.19 -3.24
C PRO A 11 2.68 6.72 -1.84
N ILE A 12 2.53 5.81 -0.86
CA ILE A 12 2.25 6.17 0.53
C ILE A 12 3.27 7.20 1.03
N ALA A 13 4.57 6.98 0.79
CA ALA A 13 5.65 7.87 1.22
C ALA A 13 5.56 9.32 0.68
N GLN A 14 4.86 9.56 -0.43
CA GLN A 14 4.72 10.89 -1.06
C GLN A 14 3.33 11.49 -0.85
N SER A 15 2.44 10.77 -0.17
CA SER A 15 1.07 11.23 0.01
C SER A 15 1.00 12.31 1.10
N GLY A 16 0.43 13.47 0.74
CA GLY A 16 0.15 14.54 1.70
C GLY A 16 -1.08 14.26 2.57
N TYR A 17 -1.21 15.04 3.65
CA TYR A 17 -2.28 14.95 4.66
C TYR A 17 -3.51 15.83 4.36
N SER A 18 -3.88 16.01 3.09
CA SER A 18 -5.11 16.74 2.79
C SER A 18 -6.32 16.00 3.36
N HIS A 19 -7.28 16.73 3.94
CA HIS A 19 -8.56 16.20 4.46
C HIS A 19 -9.41 15.64 3.31
N ARG A 20 -9.05 14.44 2.84
CA ARG A 20 -9.75 13.76 1.74
C ARG A 20 -11.01 13.10 2.29
N THR A 21 -12.15 13.36 1.64
CA THR A 21 -13.41 12.68 1.97
C THR A 21 -13.31 11.17 1.77
N HIS A 22 -12.59 10.73 0.73
CA HIS A 22 -12.35 9.32 0.41
C HIS A 22 -10.87 9.06 0.17
N LEU A 23 -10.33 8.05 0.84
CA LEU A 23 -8.96 7.59 0.70
C LEU A 23 -8.95 6.10 0.36
N TYR A 24 -8.27 5.73 -0.73
CA TYR A 24 -8.08 4.35 -1.14
C TYR A 24 -6.60 3.99 -0.95
N ILE A 25 -6.34 2.95 -0.16
CA ILE A 25 -4.99 2.44 0.09
C ILE A 25 -4.93 1.03 -0.48
N LEU A 26 -4.13 0.88 -1.52
CA LEU A 26 -4.02 -0.36 -2.30
C LEU A 26 -2.70 -1.05 -1.98
N GLY A 27 -2.65 -2.38 -2.21
CA GLY A 27 -1.40 -3.14 -2.13
C GLY A 27 -0.90 -3.43 -0.72
N LEU A 28 -1.78 -3.43 0.29
CA LEU A 28 -1.43 -3.68 1.69
C LEU A 28 -1.21 -5.17 2.02
N ALA A 29 -0.40 -5.85 1.21
CA ALA A 29 0.10 -7.20 1.47
C ALA A 29 1.45 -7.13 2.19
N GLU A 30 1.79 -8.13 3.03
CA GLU A 30 3.05 -8.13 3.80
C GLU A 30 4.31 -8.06 2.92
N SER A 31 4.23 -8.56 1.69
CA SER A 31 5.32 -8.48 0.71
C SER A 31 5.58 -7.07 0.17
N HIS A 32 4.65 -6.14 0.37
CA HIS A 32 4.69 -4.79 -0.22
C HIS A 32 4.61 -3.68 0.82
N PHE A 33 4.04 -3.93 2.00
CA PHE A 33 3.92 -2.96 3.07
C PHE A 33 4.25 -3.56 4.45
N PRO A 34 5.08 -2.89 5.28
CA PRO A 34 5.86 -1.69 4.97
C PRO A 34 6.79 -1.91 3.78
N SER A 35 7.21 -0.84 3.07
CA SER A 35 8.03 -1.01 1.87
C SER A 35 9.22 -1.91 2.19
N PRO A 36 9.41 -3.03 1.45
CA PRO A 36 10.49 -3.94 1.75
C PRO A 36 11.81 -3.20 1.66
N VAL A 37 12.64 -3.40 2.69
CA VAL A 37 13.99 -2.86 2.72
C VAL A 37 14.83 -3.63 1.70
N SER A 38 14.80 -3.19 0.45
CA SER A 38 15.72 -3.73 -0.56
C SER A 38 17.13 -3.26 -0.21
N PRO A 39 18.10 -4.17 -0.07
CA PRO A 39 19.45 -3.76 0.16
C PRO A 39 19.99 -3.05 -1.08
N ASP A 40 20.26 -1.76 -0.93
CA ASP A 40 21.13 -1.03 -1.86
C ASP A 40 22.53 -1.66 -1.77
N PRO A 41 23.00 -2.34 -2.82
CA PRO A 41 24.29 -3.03 -2.78
C PRO A 41 25.47 -2.05 -2.73
N ALA A 42 25.26 -0.77 -3.03
CA ALA A 42 26.32 0.24 -3.07
C ALA A 42 26.65 0.84 -1.69
N VAL A 43 25.73 0.79 -0.73
CA VAL A 43 25.93 1.39 0.61
C VAL A 43 25.24 0.54 1.67
N ASP A 44 26.04 -0.07 2.53
CA ASP A 44 25.55 -0.85 3.68
C ASP A 44 25.02 0.05 4.81
N ASP A 45 24.49 -0.56 5.87
CA ASP A 45 23.94 0.19 7.00
C ASP A 45 25.02 0.82 7.91
N GLU A 46 26.24 0.27 7.97
CA GLU A 46 27.38 0.83 8.71
C GLU A 46 27.89 2.11 8.04
N ASP A 47 28.02 2.11 6.72
CA ASP A 47 28.36 3.26 5.89
C ASP A 47 27.29 4.35 5.99
N ARG A 48 26.01 3.96 6.01
CA ARG A 48 24.90 4.90 6.23
C ARG A 48 24.98 5.55 7.61
N ALA A 49 25.26 4.78 8.66
CA ALA A 49 25.43 5.33 10.00
C ALA A 49 26.64 6.28 10.06
N ARG A 50 27.77 5.90 9.44
CA ARG A 50 28.98 6.72 9.37
C ARG A 50 28.74 8.07 8.67
N TRP A 51 27.89 8.09 7.65
CA TRP A 51 27.58 9.31 6.89
C TRP A 51 26.25 9.97 7.27
N SER A 52 25.66 9.59 8.42
CA SER A 52 24.38 10.14 8.89
C SER A 52 23.26 10.09 7.84
N MET A 53 23.28 9.06 6.98
CA MET A 53 22.23 8.82 6.01
C MET A 53 21.05 8.13 6.70
N PRO A 54 19.80 8.36 6.25
CA PRO A 54 18.62 7.71 6.83
C PRO A 54 18.76 6.19 6.80
N GLN A 55 18.66 5.57 7.97
CA GLN A 55 18.76 4.12 8.11
C GLN A 55 17.55 3.46 7.45
N ARG A 56 17.74 2.23 6.97
CA ARG A 56 16.67 1.54 6.26
C ARG A 56 15.51 1.14 7.18
N ARG A 57 15.81 0.77 8.44
CA ARG A 57 14.79 0.52 9.48
C ARG A 57 13.92 1.74 9.77
N GLU A 58 14.51 2.93 9.75
CA GLU A 58 13.78 4.19 9.97
C GLU A 58 12.74 4.44 8.87
N ARG A 59 13.01 4.01 7.63
CA ARG A 59 12.04 4.13 6.51
C ARG A 59 10.82 3.24 6.71
N SER A 60 11.01 1.98 7.12
CA SER A 60 9.90 1.05 7.40
C SER A 60 9.01 1.53 8.55
N GLN A 61 9.62 2.08 9.61
CA GLN A 61 8.90 2.73 10.70
C GLN A 61 8.18 4.01 10.21
N GLY A 62 8.84 4.78 9.35
CA GLY A 62 8.29 5.96 8.70
C GLY A 62 7.03 5.66 7.88
N ASP A 63 7.05 4.60 7.06
CA ASP A 63 5.90 4.17 6.26
C ASP A 63 4.68 3.83 7.15
N THR A 64 4.93 3.15 8.27
CA THR A 64 3.88 2.76 9.22
C THR A 64 3.31 3.99 9.93
N ALA A 65 4.17 4.88 10.44
CA ALA A 65 3.76 6.12 11.08
C ALA A 65 3.00 7.04 10.10
N HIS A 66 3.45 7.10 8.85
CA HIS A 66 2.81 7.87 7.80
C HIS A 66 1.43 7.33 7.46
N LEU A 67 1.28 6.01 7.35
CA LEU A 67 -0.01 5.36 7.17
C LEU A 67 -0.98 5.73 8.30
N ILE A 68 -0.55 5.62 9.56
CA ILE A 68 -1.40 5.98 10.72
C ILE A 68 -1.90 7.43 10.62
N ARG A 69 -1.03 8.36 10.21
CA ARG A 69 -1.42 9.77 10.02
C ARG A 69 -2.42 9.93 8.88
N LEU A 70 -2.24 9.25 7.75
CA LEU A 70 -3.19 9.26 6.63
C LEU A 70 -4.56 8.73 7.05
N LEU A 71 -4.59 7.65 7.84
CA LEU A 71 -5.83 7.10 8.39
C LEU A 71 -6.53 8.10 9.33
N GLY A 72 -5.77 8.87 10.10
CA GLY A 72 -6.31 9.85 11.05
C GLY A 72 -6.93 11.10 10.42
N VAL A 73 -6.55 11.48 9.18
CA VAL A 73 -7.04 12.69 8.50
C VAL A 73 -8.15 12.42 7.47
N ALA A 74 -8.42 11.15 7.15
CA ALA A 74 -9.41 10.76 6.16
C ALA A 74 -10.78 10.47 6.79
N HIS A 75 -11.86 10.87 6.12
CA HIS A 75 -13.22 10.58 6.58
C HIS A 75 -13.67 9.15 6.27
N HIS A 76 -13.42 8.70 5.04
CA HIS A 76 -13.70 7.33 4.60
C HIS A 76 -12.44 6.72 4.04
N VAL A 77 -12.06 5.56 4.57
CA VAL A 77 -10.87 4.83 4.14
C VAL A 77 -11.28 3.45 3.61
N THR A 78 -10.82 3.13 2.40
CA THR A 78 -10.89 1.79 1.83
C THR A 78 -9.49 1.19 1.79
N LEU A 79 -9.32 0.05 2.49
CA LEU A 79 -8.07 -0.71 2.51
C LEU A 79 -8.20 -1.92 1.59
N SER A 80 -7.20 -2.15 0.75
CA SER A 80 -7.17 -3.29 -0.17
C SER A 80 -5.82 -4.00 -0.15
N ALA A 81 -5.87 -5.33 -0.15
CA ALA A 81 -4.73 -6.22 -0.27
C ALA A 81 -5.07 -7.33 -1.26
N HIS A 82 -4.09 -7.74 -2.06
CA HIS A 82 -4.23 -8.93 -2.89
C HIS A 82 -3.95 -10.17 -2.05
N ARG A 83 -4.66 -11.26 -2.35
CA ARG A 83 -4.48 -12.58 -1.73
C ARG A 83 -4.02 -13.65 -2.71
N LEU A 84 -3.93 -13.33 -3.98
CA LEU A 84 -3.48 -14.23 -5.02
C LEU A 84 -2.62 -13.44 -5.99
N VAL A 85 -1.38 -13.88 -6.16
CA VAL A 85 -0.48 -13.40 -7.20
C VAL A 85 -0.68 -14.30 -8.41
N LEU A 86 -1.25 -13.76 -9.48
CA LEU A 86 -1.60 -14.55 -10.66
C LEU A 86 -0.38 -15.10 -11.41
N ALA A 87 0.78 -14.44 -11.28
CA ALA A 87 2.00 -14.83 -11.97
C ALA A 87 2.59 -16.17 -11.48
N ASP A 88 2.47 -16.46 -10.19
CA ASP A 88 3.11 -17.62 -9.56
C ASP A 88 2.18 -18.41 -8.62
N GLY A 89 0.92 -18.02 -8.50
CA GLY A 89 -0.09 -18.68 -7.67
C GLY A 89 0.11 -18.50 -6.18
N ARG A 90 1.04 -17.64 -5.73
CA ARG A 90 1.26 -17.43 -4.30
C ARG A 90 0.09 -16.69 -3.66
N GLU A 91 -0.20 -17.06 -2.42
CA GLU A 91 -1.19 -16.38 -1.59
C GLU A 91 -0.51 -15.55 -0.50
N PRO A 92 -0.17 -14.27 -0.76
CA PRO A 92 0.44 -13.43 0.26
C PRO A 92 -0.55 -13.12 1.37
N PHE A 93 -0.03 -13.06 2.59
CA PHE A 93 -0.82 -12.63 3.74
C PHE A 93 -1.09 -11.11 3.64
N PRO A 94 -2.33 -10.67 3.91
CA PRO A 94 -2.61 -9.26 4.10
C PRO A 94 -1.84 -8.75 5.32
N THR A 95 -1.47 -7.48 5.31
CA THR A 95 -0.77 -6.85 6.44
C THR A 95 -1.50 -7.07 7.78
N PRO A 96 -0.77 -7.16 8.92
CA PRO A 96 -1.38 -7.29 10.24
C PRO A 96 -2.42 -6.21 10.57
N LEU A 97 -2.35 -5.07 9.89
CA LEU A 97 -3.34 -3.99 9.92
C LEU A 97 -4.77 -4.50 9.73
N PHE A 98 -5.02 -5.44 8.80
CA PHE A 98 -6.37 -5.98 8.58
C PHE A 98 -6.91 -6.72 9.80
N SER A 99 -6.06 -7.49 10.48
CA SER A 99 -6.44 -8.16 11.73
C SER A 99 -6.74 -7.16 12.84
N GLN A 100 -5.98 -6.07 12.91
CA GLN A 100 -6.17 -5.02 13.89
C GLN A 100 -7.46 -4.23 13.64
N VAL A 101 -7.71 -3.83 12.39
CA VAL A 101 -8.95 -3.17 11.99
C VAL A 101 -10.15 -4.05 12.30
N ALA A 102 -10.12 -5.33 11.92
CA ALA A 102 -11.22 -6.26 12.21
C ALA A 102 -11.49 -6.38 13.72
N ARG A 103 -10.44 -6.40 14.57
CA ARG A 103 -10.60 -6.41 16.03
C ARG A 103 -11.21 -5.11 16.59
N GLN A 104 -10.85 -3.96 16.04
CA GLN A 104 -11.24 -2.66 16.56
C GLN A 104 -12.61 -2.19 16.06
N THR A 105 -12.94 -2.46 14.80
CA THR A 105 -14.15 -1.93 14.14
C THR A 105 -15.23 -2.98 13.96
N GLN A 106 -14.93 -4.26 14.21
CA GLN A 106 -15.81 -5.40 13.92
C GLN A 106 -16.20 -5.52 12.44
N ILE A 107 -15.55 -4.77 11.55
CA ILE A 107 -15.77 -4.82 10.11
C ILE A 107 -15.15 -6.11 9.56
N ARG A 108 -15.95 -6.89 8.84
CA ARG A 108 -15.45 -8.06 8.11
C ARG A 108 -14.91 -7.61 6.75
N PRO A 109 -13.69 -8.05 6.36
CA PRO A 109 -13.16 -7.74 5.04
C PRO A 109 -14.04 -8.37 3.96
N LEU A 110 -14.31 -7.61 2.91
CA LEU A 110 -15.01 -8.11 1.73
C LEU A 110 -14.02 -8.83 0.82
N TRP A 111 -14.28 -10.09 0.54
CA TRP A 111 -13.47 -10.90 -0.36
C TRP A 111 -14.02 -10.78 -1.78
N GLN A 112 -13.25 -10.12 -2.65
CA GLN A 112 -13.55 -10.09 -4.07
C GLN A 112 -12.79 -11.23 -4.76
N ARG A 113 -13.54 -12.12 -5.41
CA ARG A 113 -12.95 -13.13 -6.31
C ARG A 113 -12.54 -12.44 -7.62
N PRO A 114 -11.53 -12.95 -8.34
CA PRO A 114 -11.29 -12.54 -9.70
C PRO A 114 -12.61 -12.66 -10.48
N MET A 115 -13.13 -11.54 -10.98
CA MET A 115 -14.27 -11.60 -11.87
C MET A 115 -13.75 -12.20 -13.18
N ALA A 116 -14.31 -13.33 -13.59
CA ALA A 116 -14.14 -13.80 -14.96
C ALA A 116 -14.74 -12.71 -15.85
N GLN A 117 -13.88 -11.90 -16.44
CA GLN A 117 -14.29 -10.92 -17.41
C GLN A 117 -14.88 -11.74 -18.58
N ARG A 118 -16.21 -11.77 -18.70
CA ARG A 118 -16.84 -12.16 -19.97
C ARG A 118 -16.39 -11.10 -20.94
N GLY A 119 -15.39 -11.42 -21.75
CA GLY A 119 -14.87 -10.52 -22.78
C GLY A 119 -16.04 -10.05 -23.62
N LEU A 120 -16.31 -8.74 -23.59
CA LEU A 120 -16.73 -8.08 -24.82
C LEU A 120 -15.44 -7.95 -25.61
N GLY A 121 -15.35 -8.72 -26.69
CA GLY A 121 -14.19 -8.78 -27.55
C GLY A 121 -13.73 -7.37 -27.94
N CYS A 122 -12.45 -7.12 -27.71
CA CYS A 122 -11.70 -6.22 -28.56
C CYS A 122 -10.69 -7.12 -29.29
N ASP A 123 -11.22 -7.94 -30.20
CA ASP A 123 -10.50 -8.23 -31.43
C ASP A 123 -10.54 -6.91 -32.21
N ASP A 124 -9.38 -6.27 -32.35
CA ASP A 124 -8.98 -5.36 -33.43
C ASP A 124 -7.89 -4.43 -32.91
N LEU A 125 -6.63 -4.86 -33.05
CA LEU A 125 -5.52 -4.00 -33.47
C LEU A 125 -4.48 -4.91 -34.15
N GLU A 126 -4.57 -4.96 -35.49
CA GLU A 126 -3.42 -5.22 -36.37
C GLU A 126 -2.33 -4.14 -36.19
#